data_AF-A0A959KEK5-F1
#
_entry.id   AF-A0A959KEK5-F1
#
_cell.length_a   1.000
_cell.length_b   1.000
_cell.length_c   1.000
_cell.angle_alpha   90.00
_cell.angle_beta   90.00
_cell.angle_gamma   90.00
#
_symmetry.space_group_name_H-M   'P 1'
#
loop_
_entity.id
_entity.type
_entity.pdbx_description
1 polymer ?
#
loop_
_entity_poly.entity_id
_entity_poly.type
_entity_poly.pdbx_seq_one_letter_code
_entity_poly.pdbx_strand_id
1 'polypeptide(L)'
;GEWLEAGFSAVNLLETPLGFGGFDYQLARSYYFNLGGKLALGRRFQLLPGVLVKSDLEQLQIDLSAVVQYNDNIFGGASFRGYNAESLDGVVILAGIKLNEKITLAYSYDLTLSTLREVSDGSHEILINYNLGKPVGKGKMPPVIYNPRFR
;
A
#
# COMPACT_ATOMS: atom_id res chain seq x y z
N GLY A 1 -19.64 -5.18 4.18
CA GLY A 1 -19.38 -5.19 5.62
C GLY A 1 -18.34 -4.13 5.94
N GLU A 2 -18.47 -3.51 7.11
CA GLU A 2 -17.47 -2.59 7.67
C GLU A 2 -16.40 -3.40 8.42
N TRP A 3 -15.18 -2.88 8.45
CA TRP A 3 -14.08 -3.48 9.21
C TRP A 3 -13.09 -2.41 9.61
N LEU A 4 -12.36 -2.67 10.69
CA LEU A 4 -11.23 -1.89 11.16
C LEU A 4 -10.07 -2.85 11.38
N GLU A 5 -8.87 -2.43 11.03
CA GLU A 5 -7.66 -3.20 11.23
C GLU A 5 -6.55 -2.32 11.81
N ALA A 6 -5.69 -2.94 12.60
CA ALA A 6 -4.47 -2.34 13.09
C ALA A 6 -3.36 -3.39 13.07
N GLY A 7 -2.14 -2.96 12.80
CA GLY A 7 -0.96 -3.81 12.74
C GLY A 7 0.26 -3.09 13.27
N PHE A 8 1.21 -3.88 13.76
CA PHE A 8 2.49 -3.41 14.24
C PHE A 8 3.58 -4.37 13.76
N SER A 9 4.71 -3.83 13.31
CA SER A 9 5.87 -4.63 12.94
C SER A 9 7.17 -3.89 13.26
N ALA A 10 8.24 -4.65 13.45
CA ALA A 10 9.59 -4.13 13.67
C ALA A 10 10.58 -4.89 12.79
N VAL A 11 11.49 -4.15 12.17
CA VAL A 11 12.50 -4.66 11.25
C VAL A 11 13.88 -4.25 11.78
N ASN A 12 14.91 -5.05 11.48
CA ASN A 12 16.30 -4.81 11.89
C ASN A 12 16.52 -4.71 13.41
N LEU A 13 15.83 -5.57 14.18
CA LEU A 13 15.93 -5.60 15.65
C LEU A 13 17.35 -5.81 16.20
N LEU A 14 18.21 -6.50 15.43
CA LEU A 14 19.58 -6.82 15.83
C LEU A 14 20.60 -5.78 15.36
N GLU A 15 20.16 -4.73 14.64
CA GLU A 15 21.01 -3.65 14.09
C GLU A 15 22.32 -4.18 13.51
N THR A 16 22.20 -5.24 12.70
CA THR A 16 23.36 -5.99 12.22
C THR A 16 24.25 -5.09 11.36
N PRO A 17 25.55 -4.98 11.68
CA PRO A 17 26.47 -4.22 10.84
C PRO A 17 26.67 -4.96 9.51
N LEU A 18 26.47 -4.25 8.41
CA LEU A 18 26.77 -4.73 7.06
C LEU A 18 28.08 -4.10 6.62
N GLY A 19 29.12 -4.93 6.52
CA GLY A 19 30.44 -4.55 6.03
C GLY A 19 30.61 -4.94 4.57
N PHE A 20 30.89 -3.96 3.69
CA PHE A 20 31.34 -4.21 2.32
C PHE A 20 32.67 -3.49 2.07
N GLY A 21 33.76 -4.27 1.95
CA GLY A 21 35.03 -3.81 1.39
C GLY A 21 35.60 -2.50 1.96
N GLY A 22 35.43 -2.24 3.27
CA GLY A 22 35.92 -1.04 3.96
C GLY A 22 34.84 -0.03 4.37
N PHE A 23 33.56 -0.28 4.07
CA PHE A 23 32.43 0.48 4.59
C PHE A 23 31.63 -0.38 5.57
N ASP A 24 31.59 0.06 6.83
CA ASP A 24 30.71 -0.50 7.85
C ASP A 24 29.46 0.38 7.95
N TYR A 25 28.30 -0.16 7.61
CA TYR A 25 27.01 0.50 7.75
C TYR A 25 26.14 -0.27 8.74
N GLN A 26 25.71 0.40 9.81
CA GLN A 26 24.82 -0.20 10.79
C GLN A 26 23.37 0.04 10.37
N LEU A 27 22.62 -1.04 10.23
CA LEU A 27 21.24 -0.97 9.79
C LEU A 27 20.35 -0.49 10.94
N ALA A 28 19.82 0.72 10.83
CA ALA A 28 18.92 1.27 11.83
C ALA A 28 17.66 0.42 12.00
N ARG A 29 17.19 0.32 13.23
CA ARG A 29 15.93 -0.35 13.56
C ARG A 29 14.77 0.46 13.01
N SER A 30 13.73 -0.20 12.51
CA SER A 30 12.54 0.50 12.04
C SER A 30 11.28 -0.17 12.58
N TYR A 31 10.38 0.65 13.10
CA TYR A 31 9.09 0.30 13.65
C TYR A 31 8.00 0.83 12.72
N TYR A 32 7.01 -0.01 12.45
CA TYR A 32 5.87 0.32 11.63
C TYR A 32 4.60 0.06 12.42
N PHE A 33 3.67 1.00 12.36
CA PHE A 33 2.33 0.85 12.88
C PHE A 33 1.34 1.26 11.79
N ASN A 34 0.39 0.40 11.46
CA ASN A 34 -0.63 0.68 10.47
C ASN A 34 -2.02 0.59 11.10
N LEU A 35 -2.91 1.48 10.69
CA LEU A 35 -4.32 1.46 11.07
C LEU A 35 -5.15 1.76 9.82
N GLY A 36 -6.21 1.00 9.60
CA GLY A 36 -7.03 1.13 8.41
C GLY A 36 -8.46 0.67 8.66
N GLY A 37 -9.34 1.00 7.74
CA GLY A 37 -10.73 0.59 7.87
C GLY A 37 -11.53 0.71 6.59
N LYS A 38 -12.74 0.16 6.65
CA LYS A 38 -13.82 0.36 5.68
C LYS A 38 -15.07 0.75 6.45
N LEU A 39 -15.51 1.99 6.26
CA LEU A 39 -16.69 2.57 6.87
C LEU A 39 -17.77 2.77 5.80
N ALA A 40 -19.00 2.34 6.06
CA ALA A 40 -20.11 2.50 5.14
C ALA A 40 -20.81 3.85 5.40
N LEU A 41 -20.67 4.80 4.47
CA LEU A 41 -21.35 6.09 4.53
C LEU A 41 -22.69 5.99 3.79
N GLY A 42 -23.65 5.30 4.40
CA GLY A 42 -24.95 5.01 3.82
C GLY A 42 -24.91 3.85 2.82
N ARG A 43 -25.81 3.86 1.83
CA ARG A 43 -26.00 2.70 0.92
C ARG A 43 -25.03 2.63 -0.25
N ARG A 44 -24.47 3.77 -0.66
CA ARG A 44 -23.71 3.90 -1.90
C ARG A 44 -22.28 4.34 -1.68
N PHE A 45 -21.98 5.00 -0.57
CA PHE A 45 -20.63 5.50 -0.29
C PHE A 45 -19.94 4.62 0.75
N GLN A 46 -18.65 4.44 0.55
CA GLN A 46 -17.76 3.77 1.49
C GLN A 46 -16.52 4.63 1.66
N LEU A 47 -16.08 4.85 2.89
CA LEU A 47 -14.85 5.54 3.21
C LEU A 47 -13.81 4.53 3.68
N LEU A 48 -12.61 4.65 3.14
CA LEU A 48 -11.45 3.82 3.44
C LEU A 48 -10.35 4.72 3.98
N PRO A 49 -10.35 5.01 5.30
CA PRO A 49 -9.25 5.70 5.93
C PRO A 49 -8.06 4.75 6.15
N GLY A 50 -6.86 5.30 6.08
CA GLY A 50 -5.61 4.61 6.34
C GLY A 50 -4.60 5.53 7.00
N VAL A 51 -3.84 4.99 7.95
CA VAL A 51 -2.76 5.65 8.66
C VAL A 51 -1.59 4.67 8.71
N LEU A 52 -0.40 5.14 8.38
CA LEU A 52 0.84 4.40 8.51
C LEU A 52 1.86 5.28 9.22
N VAL A 53 2.34 4.82 10.36
CA VAL A 53 3.38 5.47 11.15
C VAL A 53 4.64 4.63 11.02
N LYS A 54 5.76 5.29 10.72
CA LYS A 54 7.10 4.69 10.63
C LYS A 54 8.01 5.45 11.57
N SER A 55 8.83 4.73 12.33
CA SER A 55 9.82 5.36 13.20
C SER A 55 11.04 4.50 13.38
N ASP A 56 12.21 5.10 13.41
CA ASP A 56 13.48 4.49 13.81
C ASP A 56 13.90 4.89 15.24
N LEU A 57 12.98 5.48 16.01
CA LEU A 57 13.17 6.13 17.32
C LEU A 57 13.91 7.47 17.28
N GLU A 58 14.45 7.88 16.13
CA GLU A 58 15.07 9.20 15.94
C GLU A 58 14.17 10.13 15.12
N GLN A 59 13.57 9.59 14.07
CA GLN A 59 12.63 10.25 13.18
C GLN A 59 11.27 9.55 13.22
N LEU A 60 10.22 10.35 13.07
CA LEU A 60 8.83 9.89 12.98
C LEU A 60 8.27 10.34 11.63
N GLN A 61 7.78 9.40 10.85
CA GLN A 61 7.11 9.65 9.58
C GLN A 61 5.68 9.14 9.65
N ILE A 62 4.72 10.00 9.33
CA ILE A 62 3.30 9.65 9.30
C ILE A 62 2.78 9.83 7.87
N ASP A 63 2.15 8.78 7.37
CA ASP A 63 1.41 8.75 6.11
C ASP A 63 -0.08 8.60 6.43
N LEU A 64 -0.92 9.45 5.83
CA LEU A 64 -2.37 9.44 5.98
C LEU A 64 -3.02 9.24 4.62
N SER A 65 -4.05 8.42 4.53
CA SER A 65 -4.81 8.23 3.29
C SER A 65 -6.30 8.14 3.56
N ALA A 66 -7.09 8.62 2.61
CA ALA A 66 -8.53 8.52 2.64
C ALA A 66 -9.04 8.32 1.22
N VAL A 67 -9.75 7.21 0.99
CA VAL A 67 -10.37 6.90 -0.30
C VAL A 67 -11.87 6.71 -0.11
N VAL A 68 -12.66 7.41 -0.91
CA VAL A 68 -14.10 7.21 -1.00
C VAL A 68 -14.41 6.34 -2.21
N GLN A 69 -15.24 5.31 -2.01
CA GLN A 69 -15.82 4.52 -3.09
C GLN A 69 -17.31 4.82 -3.20
N TYR A 70 -17.80 4.94 -4.43
CA TYR A 70 -19.20 5.07 -4.79
C TYR A 70 -19.64 3.83 -5.57
N ASN A 71 -20.73 3.19 -5.14
CA ASN A 71 -21.32 1.99 -5.75
C ASN A 71 -20.31 0.87 -6.06
N ASP A 72 -19.27 0.74 -5.24
CA ASP A 72 -18.17 -0.23 -5.38
C ASP A 72 -17.40 -0.18 -6.72
N ASN A 73 -17.70 0.78 -7.60
CA ASN A 73 -17.14 0.87 -8.95
C ASN A 73 -16.32 2.14 -9.17
N ILE A 74 -16.73 3.29 -8.64
CA ILE A 74 -15.99 4.55 -8.76
C ILE A 74 -15.29 4.81 -7.45
N PHE A 75 -14.04 5.27 -7.49
CA PHE A 75 -13.32 5.65 -6.28
C PHE A 75 -12.45 6.88 -6.51
N GLY A 76 -12.22 7.61 -5.44
CA GLY A 76 -11.32 8.75 -5.45
C GLY A 76 -10.88 9.08 -4.04
N GLY A 77 -9.71 9.67 -3.91
CA GLY A 77 -9.13 9.90 -2.60
C GLY A 77 -7.88 10.77 -2.66
N ALA A 78 -7.35 11.02 -1.47
CA ALA A 78 -6.08 11.69 -1.31
C ALA A 78 -5.24 10.96 -0.27
N SER A 79 -3.93 11.09 -0.41
CA SER A 79 -2.96 10.62 0.57
C SER A 79 -1.93 11.71 0.86
N PHE A 80 -1.63 11.93 2.12
CA PHE A 80 -0.55 12.77 2.58
C PHE A 80 0.61 11.86 2.99
N ARG A 81 1.79 12.08 2.42
CA ARG A 81 2.99 11.30 2.71
C ARG A 81 3.97 12.16 3.48
N GLY A 82 4.66 11.52 4.41
CA GLY A 82 5.89 12.04 4.97
C GLY A 82 5.68 13.26 5.85
N TYR A 83 4.59 13.31 6.62
CA TYR A 83 4.51 14.27 7.72
C TYR A 83 5.53 13.87 8.78
N ASN A 84 6.57 14.69 8.94
CA ASN A 84 7.51 14.63 10.06
C ASN A 84 7.48 15.98 10.81
N ALA A 85 8.26 16.12 11.88
CA ALA A 85 8.27 17.32 12.71
C ALA A 85 8.71 18.61 11.97
N GLU A 86 9.38 18.48 10.82
CA GLU A 86 10.02 19.61 10.12
C GLU A 86 9.48 19.87 8.71
N SER A 87 8.87 18.87 8.07
CA SER A 87 8.42 18.95 6.69
C SER A 87 7.26 18.00 6.39
N LEU A 88 6.52 18.37 5.34
CA LEU A 88 5.51 17.53 4.72
C LEU A 88 6.01 17.20 3.31
N ASP A 89 6.21 15.91 3.05
CA ASP A 89 6.90 15.46 1.85
C ASP A 89 6.07 15.62 0.58
N GLY A 90 4.81 15.15 0.60
CA GLY A 90 3.94 15.29 -0.55
C GLY A 90 2.47 14.90 -0.32
N VAL A 91 1.66 15.22 -1.33
CA VAL A 91 0.24 14.90 -1.42
C VAL A 91 -0.03 14.17 -2.72
N VAL A 92 -0.80 13.10 -2.64
CA VAL A 92 -1.26 12.33 -3.78
C VAL A 92 -2.76 12.52 -3.88
N ILE A 93 -3.27 12.85 -5.06
CA ILE A 93 -4.70 12.79 -5.35
C ILE A 93 -4.92 11.70 -6.38
N LEU A 94 -5.92 10.86 -6.18
CA LEU A 94 -6.24 9.76 -7.09
C LEU A 94 -7.73 9.68 -7.38
N ALA A 95 -8.05 9.19 -8.56
CA ALA A 95 -9.41 8.82 -8.96
C ALA A 95 -9.36 7.61 -9.89
N GLY A 96 -10.39 6.78 -9.87
CA GLY A 96 -10.46 5.59 -10.69
C GLY A 96 -11.84 5.00 -10.80
N ILE A 97 -11.97 4.07 -11.73
CA ILE A 97 -13.21 3.35 -12.05
C ILE A 97 -12.92 1.89 -12.37
N LYS A 98 -13.73 1.01 -11.80
CA LYS A 98 -13.86 -0.40 -12.18
C LYS A 98 -14.88 -0.47 -13.30
N LEU A 99 -14.40 -0.72 -14.52
CA LEU A 99 -15.27 -0.85 -15.70
C LEU A 99 -16.07 -2.15 -15.66
N ASN A 100 -15.47 -3.21 -15.12
CA ASN A 100 -16.09 -4.50 -14.87
C ASN A 100 -15.30 -5.23 -13.78
N GLU A 101 -15.67 -6.47 -13.46
CA GLU A 101 -14.99 -7.28 -12.43
C GLU A 101 -13.51 -7.58 -12.75
N LYS A 102 -13.08 -7.40 -14.00
CA LYS A 102 -11.72 -7.67 -14.46
C LYS A 102 -10.88 -6.42 -14.65
N ILE A 103 -11.45 -5.30 -15.06
CA ILE A 103 -10.72 -4.13 -15.52
C ILE A 103 -10.95 -2.96 -14.56
N THR A 104 -9.86 -2.39 -14.07
CA THR A 104 -9.85 -1.13 -13.33
C THR A 104 -8.91 -0.14 -13.99
N LEU A 105 -9.37 1.09 -14.17
CA LEU A 105 -8.57 2.21 -14.62
C LEU A 105 -8.47 3.22 -13.49
N ALA A 106 -7.28 3.75 -13.24
CA ALA A 106 -7.08 4.81 -12.27
C ALA A 106 -6.05 5.82 -12.77
N TYR A 107 -6.12 7.00 -12.21
CA TYR A 107 -5.20 8.10 -12.45
C TYR A 107 -4.83 8.73 -11.11
N SER A 108 -3.55 9.02 -10.93
CA SER A 108 -3.03 9.73 -9.77
C SER A 108 -2.18 10.91 -10.20
N TYR A 109 -2.17 11.92 -9.34
CA TYR A 109 -1.30 13.07 -9.43
C TYR A 109 -0.56 13.23 -8.11
N ASP A 110 0.76 13.13 -8.19
CA ASP A 110 1.67 13.25 -7.06
C ASP A 110 2.23 14.67 -7.02
N LEU A 111 1.92 15.37 -5.93
CA LEU A 111 2.39 16.72 -5.61
C LEU A 111 3.46 16.64 -4.52
N THR A 112 4.71 16.87 -4.89
CA THR A 112 5.78 17.06 -3.90
C THR A 112 5.60 18.44 -3.24
N LEU A 113 5.64 18.51 -1.91
CA LEU A 113 5.47 19.76 -1.14
C LEU A 113 6.72 20.18 -0.37
N SER A 114 7.69 19.28 -0.20
CA SER A 114 8.97 19.57 0.42
C SER A 114 9.82 20.56 -0.39
N THR A 115 10.97 20.98 0.15
CA THR A 115 11.97 21.87 -0.49
C THR A 115 12.45 21.40 -1.87
N LEU A 116 12.12 20.16 -2.28
CA LEU A 116 12.27 19.64 -3.64
C LEU A 116 11.28 20.23 -4.67
N ARG A 117 10.33 21.08 -4.25
CA ARG A 117 9.39 21.81 -5.14
C ARG A 117 10.08 22.71 -6.16
N GLU A 118 11.29 23.17 -5.90
CA GLU A 118 12.05 23.96 -6.89
C GLU A 118 12.51 23.13 -8.10
N VAL A 119 12.43 21.79 -8.03
CA VAL A 119 12.95 20.88 -9.06
C VAL A 119 11.88 19.91 -9.59
N SER A 120 10.73 19.78 -8.93
CA SER A 120 9.68 18.82 -9.31
C SER A 120 8.28 19.46 -9.34
N ASP A 121 7.68 19.56 -10.53
CA ASP A 121 6.32 20.05 -10.79
C ASP A 121 5.21 18.99 -10.52
N GLY A 122 5.58 17.89 -9.87
CA GLY A 122 4.70 16.73 -9.64
C GLY A 122 4.73 15.71 -10.78
N SER A 123 3.92 14.65 -10.68
CA SER A 123 3.91 13.54 -11.64
C SER A 123 2.50 13.00 -11.88
N HIS A 124 2.20 12.73 -13.15
CA HIS A 124 0.93 12.16 -13.60
C HIS A 124 1.10 10.66 -13.85
N GLU A 125 0.31 9.84 -13.18
CA GLU A 125 0.38 8.40 -13.31
C GLU A 125 -0.96 7.82 -13.76
N ILE A 126 -0.91 6.83 -14.64
CA ILE A 126 -2.09 6.10 -15.12
C ILE A 126 -1.89 4.63 -14.77
N LEU A 127 -2.89 4.04 -14.13
CA LEU A 127 -2.89 2.64 -13.74
C LEU A 127 -3.98 1.88 -14.49
N ILE A 128 -3.60 0.74 -15.05
CA ILE A 128 -4.51 -0.25 -15.64
C ILE A 128 -4.31 -1.57 -14.90
N ASN A 129 -5.35 -2.03 -14.23
CA ASN A 129 -5.36 -3.31 -13.55
C ASN A 129 -6.29 -4.30 -14.26
N TYR A 130 -5.78 -5.50 -14.54
CA TYR A 130 -6.52 -6.60 -15.14
C TYR A 130 -6.50 -7.85 -14.26
N ASN A 131 -7.65 -8.22 -13.70
CA ASN A 131 -7.83 -9.42 -12.90
C ASN A 131 -8.10 -10.63 -13.80
N LEU A 132 -7.18 -11.60 -13.77
CA LEU A 132 -7.22 -12.83 -14.57
C LEU A 132 -8.31 -13.83 -14.11
N GLY A 133 -8.85 -13.67 -12.89
CA GLY A 133 -9.88 -14.55 -12.34
C GLY A 133 -9.44 -16.01 -12.15
N LYS A 134 -8.16 -16.33 -12.33
CA LYS A 134 -7.57 -17.66 -12.17
C LYS A 134 -6.19 -17.53 -11.53
N PRO A 135 -5.83 -18.40 -10.57
CA PRO A 135 -4.48 -18.46 -10.05
C PRO A 135 -3.53 -18.89 -11.17
N VAL A 136 -2.61 -18.00 -11.55
CA VAL A 136 -1.56 -18.27 -12.53
C VAL A 136 -0.52 -19.20 -11.89
N GLY A 137 -0.12 -20.25 -12.59
CA GLY A 137 0.95 -21.14 -12.12
C GLY A 137 0.53 -22.28 -11.19
N LYS A 138 -0.76 -22.50 -10.94
CA LYS A 138 -1.20 -23.80 -10.38
C LYS A 138 -1.01 -24.87 -11.44
N GLY A 139 0.12 -25.58 -11.39
CA GLY A 139 0.33 -26.82 -12.14
C GLY A 139 -0.86 -27.75 -11.90
N LYS A 140 -1.28 -28.49 -12.92
CA LYS A 140 -2.30 -29.53 -12.73
C LYS A 140 -1.79 -30.45 -11.62
N MET A 141 -2.57 -30.65 -10.56
CA MET A 141 -2.22 -31.63 -9.54
C MET A 141 -1.97 -32.97 -10.25
N PRO A 142 -0.87 -33.69 -9.93
CA PRO A 142 -0.66 -35.01 -10.52
C PRO A 142 -1.89 -35.88 -10.24
N PRO A 143 -2.36 -36.65 -11.23
CA PRO A 143 -3.51 -37.52 -11.04
C PRO A 143 -3.24 -38.49 -9.88
N VAL A 144 -4.24 -38.70 -9.04
CA VAL A 144 -4.15 -39.71 -7.97
C VAL A 144 -4.14 -41.09 -8.64
N ILE A 145 -2.97 -41.72 -8.71
CA ILE A 145 -2.83 -43.08 -9.21
C ILE A 145 -3.24 -44.03 -8.09
N TYR A 146 -4.41 -44.67 -8.21
CA TYR A 146 -4.78 -45.78 -7.35
C TYR A 146 -4.07 -47.04 -7.86
N ASN A 147 -3.17 -47.62 -7.06
CA ASN A 147 -2.68 -48.98 -7.29
C ASN A 147 -3.64 -49.96 -6.59
N PRO A 148 -4.54 -50.65 -7.30
CA PRO A 148 -5.26 -51.78 -6.72
C PRO A 148 -4.23 -52.87 -6.39
N ARG A 149 -4.09 -53.19 -5.10
CA ARG A 149 -3.36 -54.39 -4.69
C ARG A 149 -4.26 -55.58 -4.97
N PHE A 150 -3.91 -56.38 -5.97
CA PHE A 150 -4.56 -57.67 -6.21
C PHE A 150 -4.36 -58.56 -4.98
N ARG A 151 -5.45 -59.16 -4.50
CA ARG A 151 -5.46 -60.16 -3.43
C ARG A 151 -5.49 -61.56 -4.05
#